data_AF-A0A179IGV8-F1
#
_entry.id   AF-A0A179IGV8-F1
#
_cell.length_a   1.000
_cell.length_b   1.000
_cell.length_c   1.000
_cell.angle_alpha   90.00
_cell.angle_beta   90.00
_cell.angle_gamma   90.00
#
_symmetry.space_group_name_H-M   'P 1'
#
loop_
_entity.id
_entity.type
_entity.pdbx_description
1 polymer ?
#
loop_
_entity_poly.entity_id
_entity_poly.type
_entity_poly.pdbx_seq_one_letter_code
_entity_poly.pdbx_strand_id
1 'polypeptide(L)'
;MAAAAVQSAPIFDGQPRVQLEQHEEHRVPKHDVTACLNFYQPNADGSPPPPTYVDRPETYQQQRDTHQIIVKDIAGDEDQYSLDRNGFQVYQRAAAERDFTDEEQIKSGYYAETEQLLKDVTGADRIFIFDHTIRRAPAGSTGDRLNRAPV
;
A
#
# COMPACT_ATOMS: atom_id res chain seq x y z
N MET A 1 -17.81 32.86 10.61
CA MET A 1 -16.53 33.39 11.13
C MET A 1 -16.53 33.18 12.64
N ALA A 2 -16.00 32.06 13.13
CA ALA A 2 -15.94 31.78 14.57
C ALA A 2 -14.55 31.23 14.90
N ALA A 3 -13.76 32.07 15.57
CA ALA A 3 -12.48 31.70 16.16
C ALA A 3 -12.73 31.17 17.57
N ALA A 4 -12.24 29.97 17.88
CA ALA A 4 -12.27 29.42 19.22
C ALA A 4 -10.86 29.45 19.80
N ALA A 5 -10.66 30.33 20.80
CA ALA A 5 -9.47 30.37 21.63
C ALA A 5 -9.60 29.28 22.71
N VAL A 6 -8.55 28.48 22.92
CA VAL A 6 -8.49 27.52 24.03
C VAL A 6 -7.46 28.01 25.04
N GLN A 7 -7.97 28.29 26.24
CA GLN A 7 -7.27 28.81 27.39
C GLN A 7 -6.48 27.68 28.06
N SER A 8 -5.17 27.88 28.26
CA SER A 8 -4.29 26.92 28.93
C SER A 8 -4.44 27.00 30.46
N ALA A 9 -4.76 25.87 31.10
CA ALA A 9 -4.68 25.70 32.55
C ALA A 9 -3.29 25.17 32.98
N PRO A 10 -2.78 25.49 34.19
CA PRO A 10 -1.42 25.16 34.59
C PRO A 10 -1.27 23.76 35.22
N ILE A 11 -0.24 23.06 34.73
CA ILE A 11 0.75 22.20 35.39
C ILE A 11 0.30 21.28 36.55
N PHE A 12 0.41 19.96 36.32
CA PHE A 12 0.81 18.97 37.32
C PHE A 12 1.95 18.12 36.74
N ASP A 13 3.02 17.99 37.53
CA ASP A 13 4.30 17.35 37.21
C ASP A 13 4.21 15.82 37.02
N GLY A 14 5.00 15.27 36.09
CA GLY A 14 5.53 13.91 36.28
C GLY A 14 5.48 12.88 35.14
N GLN A 15 5.18 13.23 33.88
CA GLN A 15 5.34 12.28 32.76
C GLN A 15 6.31 12.83 31.70
N PRO A 16 7.20 11.99 31.11
CA PRO A 16 7.97 12.41 29.95
C PRO A 16 6.97 12.70 28.83
N ARG A 17 6.78 14.00 28.54
CA ARG A 17 6.14 14.46 27.33
C ARG A 17 6.89 13.82 26.16
N VAL A 18 6.25 12.92 25.45
CA VAL A 18 6.61 12.65 24.07
C VAL A 18 6.46 13.99 23.37
N GLN A 19 7.58 14.69 23.17
CA GLN A 19 7.62 15.82 22.25
C GLN A 19 7.27 15.23 20.90
N LEU A 20 6.01 15.42 20.49
CA LEU A 20 5.63 15.36 19.09
C LEU A 20 6.42 16.49 18.43
N GLU A 21 7.65 16.19 18.04
CA GLU A 21 8.38 17.02 17.11
C GLU A 21 7.47 17.17 15.91
N GLN A 22 7.09 18.41 15.64
CA GLN A 22 6.41 18.76 14.40
C GLN A 22 7.42 18.46 13.30
N HIS A 23 7.39 17.24 12.76
CA HIS A 23 8.02 16.95 11.50
C HIS A 23 7.33 17.86 10.48
N GLU A 24 7.97 18.98 10.16
CA GLU A 24 7.69 19.67 8.92
C GLU A 24 7.94 18.64 7.81
N GLU A 25 6.87 18.05 7.31
CA GLU A 25 6.93 17.13 6.19
C GLU A 25 7.59 17.88 5.03
N HIS A 26 8.86 17.57 4.76
CA HIS A 26 9.52 17.89 3.50
C HIS A 26 8.83 17.07 2.40
N ARG A 27 7.60 17.47 2.03
CA ARG A 27 6.92 16.88 0.89
C ARG A 27 7.69 17.30 -0.35
N VAL A 28 8.24 16.30 -1.03
CA VAL A 28 8.82 16.52 -2.35
C VAL A 28 7.74 17.16 -3.23
N PRO A 29 8.03 18.27 -3.94
CA PRO A 29 7.06 18.87 -4.84
C PRO A 29 6.56 17.85 -5.84
N LYS A 30 5.28 17.96 -6.22
CA LYS A 30 4.67 17.09 -7.22
C LYS A 30 5.52 17.05 -8.49
N HIS A 31 5.95 15.86 -8.91
CA HIS A 31 6.75 15.69 -10.12
C HIS A 31 6.60 14.30 -10.72
N ASP A 32 6.52 14.25 -12.05
CA ASP A 32 6.56 12.99 -12.78
C ASP A 32 7.99 12.41 -12.77
N VAL A 33 8.10 11.09 -12.75
CA VAL A 33 9.38 10.38 -12.72
C VAL A 33 9.54 9.55 -13.99
N THR A 34 10.71 9.60 -14.60
CA THR A 34 11.06 8.70 -15.69
C THR A 34 11.61 7.39 -15.13
N ALA A 35 11.00 6.27 -15.51
CA ALA A 35 11.37 4.94 -15.03
C ALA A 35 11.44 3.91 -16.17
N CYS A 36 12.11 2.79 -15.93
CA CYS A 36 12.14 1.67 -16.86
C CYS A 36 11.23 0.55 -16.34
N LEU A 37 10.17 0.23 -17.10
CA LEU A 37 9.34 -0.93 -16.87
C LEU A 37 9.89 -2.12 -17.64
N ASN A 38 9.97 -3.27 -16.97
CA ASN A 38 10.45 -4.51 -17.57
C ASN A 38 9.26 -5.41 -17.88
N PHE A 39 9.06 -5.72 -19.15
CA PHE A 39 8.03 -6.63 -19.61
C PHE A 39 8.62 -7.97 -20.02
N TYR A 40 7.75 -8.97 -20.11
CA TYR A 40 8.09 -10.26 -20.68
C TYR A 40 8.42 -10.10 -22.16
N GLN A 41 9.58 -10.61 -22.59
CA GLN A 41 9.96 -10.69 -24.00
C GLN A 41 9.54 -12.05 -24.56
N PRO A 42 8.61 -12.11 -25.54
CA PRO A 42 8.24 -13.36 -26.19
C PRO A 42 9.43 -14.01 -26.90
N ASN A 43 9.48 -15.35 -26.89
CA ASN A 43 10.45 -16.10 -27.68
C ASN A 43 10.24 -15.80 -29.17
N ALA A 44 11.33 -15.65 -29.92
CA ALA A 44 11.28 -15.33 -31.35
C ALA A 44 10.55 -16.39 -32.19
N ASP A 45 10.52 -17.63 -31.71
CA ASP A 45 9.83 -18.77 -32.33
C ASP A 45 8.33 -18.87 -31.97
N GLY A 46 7.83 -17.99 -31.09
CA GLY A 46 6.44 -18.00 -30.61
C GLY A 46 6.13 -19.09 -29.58
N SER A 47 7.13 -19.85 -29.11
CA SER A 47 6.96 -20.83 -28.05
C SER A 47 6.69 -20.14 -26.69
N PRO A 48 5.99 -20.81 -25.75
CA PRO A 48 5.81 -20.27 -24.41
C PRO A 48 7.14 -20.17 -23.67
N PRO A 49 7.25 -19.28 -22.67
CA PRO A 49 8.47 -19.18 -21.87
C PRO A 49 8.75 -20.49 -21.13
N PRO A 50 10.03 -20.81 -20.88
CA PRO A 50 10.36 -21.95 -20.04
C PRO A 50 9.78 -21.74 -18.63
N PRO A 51 9.31 -22.81 -17.98
CA PRO A 51 8.76 -22.73 -16.63
C PRO A 51 9.82 -22.26 -15.64
N THR A 52 9.38 -21.44 -14.70
CA THR A 52 10.18 -20.99 -13.57
C THR A 52 10.08 -22.01 -12.44
N TYR A 53 11.21 -22.40 -11.86
CA TYR A 53 11.26 -23.34 -10.74
C TYR A 53 11.77 -22.66 -9.48
N VAL A 54 11.18 -23.02 -8.34
CA VAL A 54 11.71 -22.63 -7.02
C VAL A 54 13.10 -23.24 -6.84
N ASP A 55 14.03 -22.49 -6.24
CA ASP A 55 15.42 -22.89 -5.98
C ASP A 55 16.31 -23.13 -7.22
N ARG A 56 15.87 -22.69 -8.40
CA ARG A 56 16.68 -22.69 -9.63
C ARG A 56 16.83 -21.27 -10.16
N PRO A 57 17.80 -20.50 -9.65
CA PRO A 57 17.92 -19.07 -9.96
C PRO A 57 18.08 -18.76 -11.45
N GLU A 58 18.65 -19.69 -12.20
CA GLU A 58 18.83 -19.62 -13.65
C GLU A 58 17.48 -19.54 -14.39
N THR A 59 16.42 -20.09 -13.80
CA THR A 59 15.07 -20.10 -14.40
C THR A 59 14.30 -18.80 -14.19
N TYR A 60 14.79 -17.90 -13.33
CA TYR A 60 14.25 -16.54 -13.16
C TYR A 60 14.86 -15.54 -14.15
N GLN A 61 16.01 -15.87 -14.74
CA GLN A 61 16.75 -14.99 -15.62
C GLN A 61 16.21 -15.08 -17.04
N GLN A 62 15.07 -14.41 -17.28
CA GLN A 62 14.51 -14.23 -18.60
C GLN A 62 14.95 -12.89 -19.21
N GLN A 63 15.08 -12.85 -20.53
CA GLN A 63 15.28 -11.59 -21.25
C GLN A 63 14.06 -10.70 -21.05
N ARG A 64 14.31 -9.41 -20.79
CA ARG A 64 13.29 -8.43 -20.46
C ARG A 64 13.17 -7.44 -21.60
N ASP A 65 11.95 -7.19 -22.04
CA ASP A 65 11.64 -6.09 -22.94
C ASP A 65 11.48 -4.82 -22.10
N THR A 66 12.50 -3.96 -22.13
CA THR A 66 12.59 -2.80 -21.22
C THR A 66 12.08 -1.55 -21.93
N HIS A 67 11.06 -0.92 -21.35
CA HIS A 67 10.45 0.29 -21.88
C HIS A 67 10.65 1.45 -20.92
N GLN A 68 11.21 2.55 -21.43
CA GLN A 68 11.29 3.79 -20.69
C GLN A 68 9.93 4.48 -20.72
N ILE A 69 9.37 4.76 -19.55
CA ILE A 69 8.06 5.35 -19.37
C ILE A 69 8.10 6.51 -18.38
N ILE A 70 7.06 7.33 -18.41
CA ILE A 70 6.83 8.38 -17.44
C ILE A 70 5.79 7.87 -16.43
N VAL A 71 6.18 7.78 -15.17
CA VAL A 71 5.29 7.52 -14.03
C VAL A 71 4.75 8.86 -13.56
N LYS A 72 3.44 9.02 -13.66
CA LYS A 72 2.76 10.27 -13.28
C LYS A 72 2.50 10.32 -11.78
N ASP A 73 2.86 11.43 -11.17
CA ASP A 73 2.50 11.71 -9.78
C ASP A 73 1.05 12.21 -9.71
N ILE A 74 0.20 11.49 -8.99
CA ILE A 74 -1.22 11.83 -8.83
C ILE A 74 -1.51 12.56 -7.53
N ALA A 75 -0.50 12.81 -6.68
CA ALA A 75 -0.69 13.48 -5.40
C ALA A 75 -1.36 14.85 -5.58
N GLY A 76 -2.41 15.11 -4.81
CA GLY A 76 -3.25 16.31 -4.89
C GLY A 76 -4.30 16.33 -6.01
N ASP A 77 -4.30 15.34 -6.91
CA ASP A 77 -5.30 15.19 -7.99
C ASP A 77 -6.03 13.84 -7.88
N GLU A 78 -6.07 13.25 -6.68
CA GLU A 78 -6.57 11.88 -6.47
C GLU A 78 -8.06 11.73 -6.83
N ASP A 79 -8.84 12.80 -6.68
CA ASP A 79 -10.27 12.87 -6.99
C ASP A 79 -10.57 12.82 -8.51
N GLN A 80 -9.56 13.04 -9.35
CA GLN A 80 -9.69 12.98 -10.81
C GLN A 80 -9.66 11.55 -11.38
N TYR A 81 -9.41 10.55 -10.54
CA TYR A 81 -9.26 9.15 -10.93
C TYR A 81 -10.44 8.33 -10.39
N SER A 82 -11.17 7.69 -11.31
CA SER A 82 -12.31 6.83 -10.97
C SER A 82 -12.09 5.40 -11.45
N LEU A 83 -12.76 4.46 -10.76
CA LEU A 83 -12.63 3.04 -11.05
C LEU A 83 -13.01 2.72 -12.50
N ASP A 84 -14.12 3.29 -13.00
CA ASP A 84 -14.62 3.02 -14.36
C ASP A 84 -13.71 3.57 -15.47
N ARG A 85 -13.10 4.74 -15.26
CA ARG A 85 -12.27 5.40 -16.28
C ARG A 85 -10.84 4.88 -16.28
N ASN A 86 -10.30 4.65 -15.09
CA ASN A 86 -8.86 4.41 -14.89
C ASN A 86 -8.55 2.98 -14.46
N GLY A 87 -9.54 2.19 -14.06
CA GLY A 87 -9.35 0.85 -13.48
C GLY A 87 -8.87 0.88 -12.02
N PHE A 88 -8.73 2.08 -11.43
CA PHE A 88 -8.42 2.28 -10.02
C PHE A 88 -9.03 3.60 -9.53
N GLN A 89 -9.20 3.70 -8.22
CA GLN A 89 -9.67 4.91 -7.56
C GLN A 89 -9.00 5.03 -6.20
N VAL A 90 -8.67 6.26 -5.80
CA VAL A 90 -8.14 6.53 -4.47
C VAL A 90 -9.29 6.94 -3.57
N TYR A 91 -9.37 6.33 -2.40
CA TYR A 91 -10.39 6.65 -1.40
C TYR A 91 -9.71 6.86 -0.05
N GLN A 92 -9.97 8.01 0.58
CA GLN A 92 -9.44 8.33 1.90
C GLN A 92 -10.45 7.94 2.97
N ARG A 93 -10.26 6.77 3.58
CA ARG A 93 -11.02 6.32 4.76
C ARG A 93 -10.04 5.75 5.78
N ALA A 94 -10.14 6.21 7.01
CA ALA A 94 -9.36 5.64 8.10
C ALA A 94 -9.98 4.33 8.56
N ALA A 95 -9.21 3.24 8.50
CA ALA A 95 -9.61 1.95 9.03
C ALA A 95 -9.77 2.02 10.56
N ALA A 96 -10.80 1.33 11.08
CA ALA A 96 -10.99 1.17 12.52
C ALA A 96 -9.92 0.24 13.12
N GLU A 97 -9.61 -0.85 12.42
CA GLU A 97 -8.51 -1.76 12.75
C GLU A 97 -7.17 -1.10 12.37
N ARG A 98 -6.26 -1.00 13.34
CA ARG A 98 -4.94 -0.35 13.16
C ARG A 98 -3.78 -1.29 13.42
N ASP A 99 -4.01 -2.31 14.24
CA ASP A 99 -2.95 -3.14 14.76
C ASP A 99 -2.74 -4.36 13.90
N PHE A 100 -3.74 -4.87 13.17
CA PHE A 100 -3.64 -5.99 12.22
C PHE A 100 -2.83 -7.19 12.78
N THR A 101 -3.00 -7.48 14.07
CA THR A 101 -2.31 -8.56 14.80
C THR A 101 -3.17 -9.78 15.00
N ASP A 102 -4.49 -9.58 15.03
CA ASP A 102 -5.47 -10.58 15.42
C ASP A 102 -6.36 -10.90 14.23
N GLU A 103 -6.29 -12.15 13.77
CA GLU A 103 -7.02 -12.62 12.61
C GLU A 103 -8.55 -12.59 12.82
N GLU A 104 -9.02 -12.80 14.05
CA GLU A 104 -10.45 -12.75 14.38
C GLU A 104 -10.96 -11.31 14.34
N GLN A 105 -10.18 -10.35 14.83
CA GLN A 105 -10.51 -8.92 14.75
C GLN A 105 -10.54 -8.43 13.29
N ILE A 106 -9.59 -8.88 12.48
CA ILE A 106 -9.56 -8.55 11.04
C ILE A 106 -10.82 -9.10 10.34
N LYS A 107 -11.18 -10.36 10.59
CA LYS A 107 -12.36 -10.98 9.96
C LYS A 107 -13.69 -10.40 10.45
N SER A 108 -13.78 -10.01 11.71
CA SER A 108 -15.03 -9.49 12.28
C SER A 108 -15.22 -7.99 12.03
N GLY A 109 -14.17 -7.19 12.13
CA GLY A 109 -14.21 -5.74 11.99
C GLY A 109 -13.79 -5.27 10.59
N TYR A 110 -12.52 -5.50 10.23
CA TYR A 110 -11.93 -4.93 9.02
C TYR A 110 -12.59 -5.42 7.72
N TYR A 111 -13.04 -6.67 7.70
CA TYR A 111 -13.77 -7.23 6.56
C TYR A 111 -15.12 -6.53 6.36
N ALA A 112 -15.88 -6.30 7.43
CA ALA A 112 -17.17 -5.62 7.34
C ALA A 112 -17.00 -4.17 6.86
N GLU A 113 -15.98 -3.48 7.35
CA GLU A 113 -15.64 -2.12 6.90
C GLU A 113 -15.26 -2.09 5.41
N THR A 114 -14.40 -3.02 4.99
CA THR A 114 -13.92 -3.13 3.61
C THR A 114 -15.05 -3.51 2.65
N GLU A 115 -15.90 -4.45 3.05
CA GLU A 115 -17.08 -4.84 2.25
C GLU A 115 -18.02 -3.66 2.04
N GLN A 116 -18.32 -2.89 3.09
CA GLN A 116 -19.17 -1.72 2.95
C GLN A 116 -18.55 -0.67 2.04
N LEU A 117 -17.26 -0.38 2.21
CA LEU A 117 -16.53 0.54 1.33
C LEU A 117 -16.61 0.11 -0.14
N LEU A 118 -16.36 -1.17 -0.42
CA LEU A 118 -16.40 -1.69 -1.79
C LEU A 118 -17.81 -1.63 -2.36
N LYS A 119 -18.86 -1.93 -1.58
CA LYS A 119 -20.25 -1.75 -2.00
C LYS A 119 -20.56 -0.30 -2.33
N ASP A 120 -20.17 0.64 -1.47
CA ASP A 120 -20.42 2.07 -1.66
C ASP A 120 -19.76 2.61 -2.94
N VAL A 121 -18.52 2.17 -3.22
CA VAL A 121 -17.74 2.65 -4.37
C VAL A 121 -18.16 1.98 -5.68
N THR A 122 -18.39 0.66 -5.65
CA THR A 122 -18.62 -0.13 -6.87
C THR A 122 -20.10 -0.34 -7.20
N GLY A 123 -21.00 -0.15 -6.23
CA GLY A 123 -22.41 -0.53 -6.35
C GLY A 123 -22.64 -2.04 -6.44
N ALA A 124 -21.64 -2.87 -6.12
CA ALA A 124 -21.77 -4.32 -6.21
C ALA A 124 -22.78 -4.89 -5.21
N ASP A 125 -23.64 -5.82 -5.67
CA ASP A 125 -24.61 -6.50 -4.81
C ASP A 125 -23.94 -7.42 -3.78
N ARG A 126 -22.77 -7.97 -4.11
CA ARG A 126 -22.04 -8.91 -3.27
C ARG A 126 -20.53 -8.69 -3.36
N ILE A 127 -19.89 -8.68 -2.20
CA ILE A 127 -18.44 -8.71 -2.05
C ILE A 127 -18.05 -10.03 -1.38
N PHE A 128 -16.95 -10.62 -1.82
CA PHE A 128 -16.41 -11.84 -1.23
C PHE A 128 -14.90 -11.70 -1.05
N ILE A 129 -14.47 -11.58 0.20
CA ILE A 129 -13.06 -11.50 0.56
C ILE A 129 -12.56 -12.94 0.74
N PHE A 130 -11.74 -13.41 -0.20
CA PHE A 130 -11.30 -14.81 -0.23
C PHE A 130 -10.06 -15.08 0.64
N ASP A 131 -9.18 -14.10 0.80
CA ASP A 131 -7.93 -14.21 1.57
C ASP A 131 -7.47 -12.84 2.07
N HIS A 132 -6.67 -12.84 3.13
CA HIS A 132 -5.85 -11.71 3.52
C HIS A 132 -4.48 -12.21 3.99
N THR A 133 -3.41 -11.57 3.52
CA THR A 133 -2.05 -11.90 3.95
C THR A 133 -1.49 -10.79 4.82
N ILE A 134 -1.13 -11.11 6.07
CA ILE A 134 -0.45 -10.17 6.98
C ILE A 134 1.06 -10.38 6.86
N ARG A 135 1.79 -9.37 6.39
CA ARG A 135 3.26 -9.42 6.27
C ARG A 135 3.91 -8.64 7.40
N ARG A 136 4.62 -9.34 8.29
CA ARG A 136 5.34 -8.75 9.43
C ARG A 136 6.72 -9.35 9.55
N ALA A 137 7.70 -8.50 9.87
CA ALA A 137 8.99 -8.98 10.34
C ALA A 137 8.80 -9.63 11.73
N PRO A 138 9.32 -10.83 11.99
CA PRO A 138 9.28 -11.42 13.32
C PRO A 138 9.92 -10.50 14.36
N ALA A 139 9.32 -10.38 15.54
CA ALA A 139 9.93 -9.65 16.66
C ALA A 139 11.29 -10.27 17.00
N GLY A 140 12.36 -9.48 16.93
CA GLY A 140 13.74 -9.94 17.14
C GLY A 140 14.48 -10.41 15.87
N SER A 141 13.89 -10.28 14.68
CA SER A 141 14.60 -10.55 13.43
C SER A 141 15.57 -9.41 13.09
N THR A 142 16.78 -9.44 13.65
CA THR A 142 17.92 -8.71 13.10
C THR A 142 18.30 -9.37 11.78
N GLY A 143 17.67 -8.94 10.69
CA GLY A 143 18.13 -9.11 9.30
C GLY A 143 18.89 -10.41 8.99
N ASP A 144 18.33 -11.57 9.34
CA ASP A 144 18.90 -12.84 8.89
C ASP A 144 18.52 -13.05 7.42
N ARG A 145 19.51 -13.36 6.59
CA ARG A 145 19.37 -13.52 5.12
C ARG A 145 18.45 -14.68 4.73
N LEU A 146 18.03 -15.48 5.70
CA LEU A 146 17.10 -16.61 5.57
C LEU A 146 15.62 -16.21 5.72
N ASN A 147 15.33 -15.02 6.27
CA ASN A 147 13.99 -14.48 6.25
C ASN A 147 13.76 -13.88 4.87
N ARG A 148 12.98 -14.55 4.01
CA ARG A 148 12.50 -13.93 2.77
C ARG A 148 11.91 -12.57 3.12
N ALA A 149 12.43 -11.52 2.49
CA ALA A 149 11.79 -10.22 2.54
C ALA A 149 10.31 -10.38 2.11
N PRO A 150 9.39 -9.56 2.64
CA PRO A 150 8.06 -9.48 2.07
C PRO A 150 8.22 -9.20 0.57
N VAL A 151 7.79 -10.16 -0.25
CA VAL A 151 7.75 -10.07 -1.72
C VAL A 151 6.81 -8.95 -2.15
#